data_AF-A0AAF1BSY8-F1
#
_entry.id   AF-A0AAF1BSY8-F1
#
_cell.length_a   1.000
_cell.length_b   1.000
_cell.length_c   1.000
_cell.angle_alpha   90.00
_cell.angle_beta   90.00
_cell.angle_gamma   90.00
#
_symmetry.space_group_name_H-M   'P 1'
#
loop_
_entity.id
_entity.type
_entity.pdbx_description
1 polymer ?
#
loop_
_entity_poly.entity_id
_entity_poly.type
_entity_poly.pdbx_seq_one_letter_code
_entity_poly.pdbx_strand_id
1 'polypeptide(L)'
;MPAQVTRPGFTVFGQTQWSVDSQARFAAALPSLAGAAPVLELMGEVSPEQSYGLGTLPGCAFKGGWGPDESGMYLARQLGVLADGSGVALIAIPADGSYATAQQMLTAMATELAGAGS
;
A
#
# COMPACT_ATOMS: atom_id res chain seq x y z
N MET A 1 6.25 14.27 -9.88
CA MET A 1 4.79 14.09 -9.70
C MET A 1 4.12 14.35 -11.04
N PRO A 2 3.23 13.50 -11.57
CA PRO A 2 2.39 13.97 -12.65
C PRO A 2 1.33 14.91 -12.06
N ALA A 3 1.30 16.14 -12.58
CA ALA A 3 0.40 17.22 -12.17
C ALA A 3 -0.91 17.23 -12.98
N GLN A 4 -1.24 16.15 -13.69
CA GLN A 4 -2.31 16.14 -14.68
C GLN A 4 -3.40 15.13 -14.32
N VAL A 5 -4.62 15.65 -14.18
CA VAL A 5 -5.86 14.87 -14.15
C VAL A 5 -6.00 14.20 -15.50
N THR A 6 -5.83 12.88 -15.56
CA THR A 6 -6.06 12.12 -16.80
C THR A 6 -7.55 11.78 -16.99
N ARG A 7 -8.39 11.90 -15.95
CA ARG A 7 -9.83 11.55 -15.98
C ARG A 7 -10.68 12.48 -15.08
N PRO A 8 -11.73 13.14 -15.59
CA PRO A 8 -12.64 13.98 -14.80
C PRO A 8 -13.44 13.15 -13.78
N GLY A 9 -13.53 13.59 -12.52
CA GLY A 9 -14.44 13.02 -11.51
C GLY A 9 -13.81 12.28 -10.32
N PHE A 10 -12.49 12.02 -10.33
CA PHE A 10 -11.77 11.34 -9.25
C PHE A 10 -10.52 12.12 -8.82
N THR A 11 -10.12 12.01 -7.54
CA THR A 11 -8.89 12.65 -7.06
C THR A 11 -7.66 12.04 -7.76
N VAL A 12 -6.66 12.87 -8.05
CA VAL A 12 -5.41 12.54 -8.77
C VAL A 12 -4.62 11.36 -8.16
N PHE A 13 -4.87 11.02 -6.89
CA PHE A 13 -4.15 9.96 -6.17
C PHE A 13 -4.49 8.55 -6.67
N GLY A 14 -5.73 8.30 -7.11
CA GLY A 14 -6.14 7.02 -7.70
C GLY A 14 -5.61 6.80 -9.13
N GLN A 15 -5.07 7.86 -9.75
CA GLN A 15 -4.64 7.88 -11.16
C GLN A 15 -3.11 7.88 -11.31
N THR A 16 -2.36 7.84 -10.21
CA THR A 16 -0.89 7.77 -10.30
C THR A 16 -0.52 6.44 -10.95
N GLN A 17 -0.05 6.49 -12.20
CA GLN A 17 0.56 5.33 -12.87
C GLN A 17 1.85 4.98 -12.14
N TRP A 18 1.76 4.04 -11.21
CA TRP A 18 2.89 3.59 -10.41
C TRP A 18 2.79 2.08 -10.26
N SER A 19 3.62 1.38 -11.04
CA SER A 19 3.65 -0.08 -11.06
C SER A 19 3.99 -0.66 -9.69
N VAL A 20 3.58 -1.92 -9.43
CA VAL A 20 3.84 -2.61 -8.16
C VAL A 20 5.35 -2.74 -7.92
N ASP A 21 6.12 -3.06 -8.95
CA ASP A 21 7.57 -3.19 -8.85
C ASP A 21 8.26 -1.85 -8.53
N SER A 22 7.78 -0.74 -9.12
CA SER A 22 8.31 0.59 -8.82
C SER A 22 7.97 1.04 -7.39
N GLN A 23 6.81 0.65 -6.86
CA GLN A 23 6.45 0.91 -5.46
C GLN A 23 7.37 0.16 -4.50
N ALA A 24 7.58 -1.14 -4.73
CA ALA A 24 8.44 -1.96 -3.89
C ALA A 24 9.90 -1.44 -3.92
N ARG A 25 10.43 -1.09 -5.09
CA ARG A 25 11.77 -0.48 -5.23
C ARG A 25 11.89 0.85 -4.49
N PHE A 26 10.89 1.72 -4.60
CA PHE A 26 10.88 2.98 -3.87
C PHE A 26 10.86 2.73 -2.35
N ALA A 27 10.01 1.82 -1.88
CA ALA A 27 9.94 1.49 -0.46
C ALA A 27 11.28 0.93 0.05
N ALA A 28 11.94 0.06 -0.71
CA ALA A 28 13.27 -0.46 -0.36
C ALA A 28 14.34 0.64 -0.26
N ALA A 29 14.22 1.69 -1.08
CA ALA A 29 15.15 2.83 -1.06
C ALA A 29 14.83 3.84 0.06
N LEU A 30 13.59 3.88 0.56
CA LEU A 30 13.09 4.92 1.46
C LEU A 30 13.95 5.10 2.73
N PRO A 31 14.39 4.04 3.44
CA PRO A 31 15.23 4.20 4.64
C PRO A 31 16.58 4.88 4.39
N SER A 32 17.08 4.85 3.15
CA SER A 32 18.37 5.47 2.78
C SER A 32 18.25 6.95 2.42
N LEU A 33 17.03 7.48 2.28
CA LEU A 33 16.83 8.87 1.89
C LEU A 33 17.06 9.81 3.09
N ALA A 34 17.81 10.88 2.86
CA ALA A 34 18.02 11.91 3.86
C ALA A 34 16.67 12.48 4.34
N GLY A 35 16.45 12.46 5.66
CA GLY A 35 15.21 12.95 6.28
C GLY A 35 14.03 11.98 6.26
N ALA A 36 14.22 10.71 5.84
CA ALA A 36 13.13 9.72 5.84
C ALA A 36 12.76 9.18 7.22
N ALA A 37 13.65 9.27 8.21
CA ALA A 37 13.43 8.66 9.53
C ALA A 37 12.11 9.10 10.21
N PRO A 38 11.74 10.40 10.29
CA PRO A 38 10.47 10.81 10.88
C PRO A 38 9.25 10.32 10.07
N VAL A 39 9.40 10.15 8.76
CA VAL A 39 8.33 9.63 7.90
C VAL A 39 8.12 8.14 8.16
N LEU A 40 9.20 7.38 8.30
CA LEU A 40 9.14 5.94 8.61
C LEU A 40 8.57 5.69 10.01
N GLU A 41 8.89 6.53 10.99
CA GLU A 41 8.29 6.49 12.32
C GLU A 41 6.77 6.65 12.23
N LEU A 42 6.28 7.69 11.54
CA LEU A 42 4.85 7.91 11.33
C LEU A 42 4.18 6.80 10.50
N MET A 43 4.90 6.20 9.56
CA MET A 43 4.43 5.03 8.80
C MET A 43 4.31 3.76 9.66
N GLY A 44 4.95 3.72 10.83
CA GLY A 44 4.76 2.68 11.84
C GLY A 44 3.57 2.92 12.77
N GLU A 45 2.95 4.11 12.73
CA GLU A 45 1.86 4.54 13.62
C GLU A 45 0.53 4.69 12.87
N VAL A 46 0.23 3.77 11.97
CA VAL A 46 -1.04 3.79 11.21
C VAL A 46 -2.23 3.55 12.15
N SER A 47 -3.32 4.30 11.96
CA SER A 47 -4.52 4.15 12.80
C SER A 47 -5.10 2.74 12.73
N PRO A 48 -5.71 2.23 13.81
CA PRO A 48 -6.22 0.86 13.86
C PRO A 48 -7.18 0.51 12.72
N GLU A 49 -8.03 1.45 12.29
CA GLU A 49 -9.01 1.24 11.22
C GLU A 49 -8.36 1.02 9.84
N GLN A 50 -7.11 1.47 9.68
CA GLN A 50 -6.34 1.33 8.44
C GLN A 50 -5.21 0.30 8.56
N SER A 51 -5.09 -0.37 9.70
CA SER A 51 -4.02 -1.34 10.00
C SER A 51 -4.32 -2.78 9.54
N TYR A 52 -4.95 -2.94 8.37
CA TYR A 52 -5.12 -4.23 7.69
C TYR A 52 -3.96 -4.48 6.71
N GLY A 53 -3.89 -5.67 6.11
CA GLY A 53 -2.83 -5.98 5.14
C GLY A 53 -1.44 -5.90 5.76
N LEU A 54 -0.55 -5.08 5.19
CA LEU A 54 0.80 -4.89 5.75
C LEU A 54 0.81 -4.40 7.21
N GLY A 55 -0.25 -3.74 7.67
CA GLY A 55 -0.39 -3.32 9.07
C GLY A 55 -0.55 -4.47 10.07
N THR A 56 -0.73 -5.71 9.61
CA THR A 56 -0.70 -6.90 10.47
C THR A 56 0.71 -7.44 10.70
N LEU A 57 1.70 -6.95 9.94
CA LEU A 57 3.08 -7.42 10.01
C LEU A 57 3.86 -6.66 11.08
N PRO A 58 4.41 -7.34 12.11
CA PRO A 58 5.19 -6.69 13.15
C PRO A 58 6.37 -5.90 12.58
N GLY A 59 6.51 -4.64 12.99
CA GLY A 59 7.62 -3.78 12.57
C GLY A 59 7.54 -3.27 11.14
N CYS A 60 6.44 -3.52 10.41
CA CYS A 60 6.25 -2.97 9.07
C CYS A 60 5.85 -1.49 9.13
N ALA A 61 6.64 -0.62 8.49
CA ALA A 61 6.30 0.78 8.26
C ALA A 61 5.63 0.90 6.89
N PHE A 62 4.35 1.28 6.81
CA PHE A 62 3.60 1.20 5.56
C PHE A 62 2.62 2.35 5.35
N LYS A 63 2.13 2.47 4.11
CA LYS A 63 0.99 3.32 3.77
C LYS A 63 0.04 2.60 2.82
N GLY A 64 -1.25 2.67 3.15
CA GLY A 64 -2.35 2.24 2.29
C GLY A 64 -3.08 3.38 1.60
N GLY A 65 -3.71 3.07 0.48
CA GLY A 65 -4.68 3.90 -0.24
C GLY A 65 -5.71 3.03 -0.96
N TRP A 66 -6.92 3.55 -1.10
CA TRP A 66 -8.05 2.83 -1.68
C TRP A 66 -9.04 3.79 -2.33
N GLY A 67 -9.85 3.28 -3.25
CA GLY A 67 -10.94 4.03 -3.86
C GLY A 67 -11.66 3.23 -4.96
N PRO A 68 -12.90 3.61 -5.28
CA PRO A 68 -13.62 3.04 -6.41
C PRO A 68 -13.07 3.58 -7.74
N ASP A 69 -13.17 2.78 -8.79
CA ASP A 69 -13.04 3.21 -10.17
C ASP A 69 -14.36 3.82 -10.71
N GLU A 70 -14.39 4.15 -12.01
CA GLU A 70 -15.56 4.71 -12.69
C GLU A 70 -16.80 3.80 -12.66
N SER A 71 -16.60 2.49 -12.51
CA SER A 71 -17.67 1.50 -12.37
C SER A 71 -18.12 1.29 -10.91
N GLY A 72 -17.47 1.97 -9.96
CA GLY A 72 -17.74 1.82 -8.52
C GLY A 72 -16.95 0.69 -7.85
N MET A 73 -16.10 -0.01 -8.61
CA MET A 73 -15.36 -1.17 -8.13
C MET A 73 -14.10 -0.71 -7.38
N TYR A 74 -13.92 -1.19 -6.16
CA TYR A 74 -12.79 -0.78 -5.33
C TYR A 74 -11.47 -1.40 -5.79
N LEU A 75 -10.43 -0.60 -5.67
CA LEU A 75 -9.05 -1.06 -5.61
C LEU A 75 -8.47 -0.62 -4.26
N ALA A 76 -7.71 -1.51 -3.62
CA ALA A 76 -6.89 -1.16 -2.48
C ALA A 76 -5.42 -1.49 -2.77
N ARG A 77 -4.52 -0.61 -2.35
CA ARG A 77 -3.07 -0.78 -2.52
C ARG A 77 -2.32 -0.38 -1.27
N GLN A 78 -1.20 -1.05 -1.03
CA GLN A 78 -0.31 -0.77 0.08
C GLN A 78 1.14 -0.87 -0.39
N LEU A 79 2.00 -0.06 0.22
CA LEU A 79 3.45 -0.18 0.10
C LEU A 79 4.09 0.09 1.45
N GLY A 80 5.26 -0.49 1.69
CA GLY A 80 5.94 -0.34 2.97
C GLY A 80 7.32 -0.95 3.00
N VAL A 81 7.97 -0.79 4.15
CA VAL A 81 9.26 -1.37 4.51
C VAL A 81 8.99 -2.42 5.58
N LEU A 82 9.38 -3.66 5.30
CA LEU A 82 9.30 -4.77 6.26
C LEU A 82 10.38 -4.61 7.34
N ALA A 83 10.25 -5.37 8.43
CA ALA A 83 11.18 -5.31 9.56
C ALA A 83 12.64 -5.65 9.20
N ASP A 84 12.85 -6.43 8.14
CA ASP A 84 14.18 -6.78 7.60
C ASP A 84 14.76 -5.70 6.66
N GLY A 85 14.03 -4.60 6.44
CA GLY A 85 14.40 -3.52 5.53
C GLY A 85 13.97 -3.74 4.07
N SER A 86 13.33 -4.88 3.75
CA SER A 86 12.85 -5.16 2.40
C SER A 86 11.67 -4.25 2.03
N GLY A 87 11.67 -3.75 0.79
CA GLY A 87 10.53 -3.00 0.25
C GLY A 87 9.44 -3.91 -0.28
N VAL A 88 8.19 -3.61 0.05
CA VAL A 88 7.01 -4.38 -0.37
C VAL A 88 5.93 -3.48 -0.97
N ALA A 89 5.18 -4.01 -1.93
CA ALA A 89 3.95 -3.39 -2.43
C ALA A 89 2.93 -4.46 -2.80
N LEU A 90 1.66 -4.21 -2.44
CA LEU A 90 0.52 -5.10 -2.66
C LEU A 90 -0.63 -4.32 -3.31
N ILE A 91 -1.37 -4.96 -4.22
CA ILE A 91 -2.61 -4.42 -4.81
C ILE A 91 -3.67 -5.52 -4.78
N ALA A 92 -4.88 -5.17 -4.34
CA ALA A 92 -6.05 -6.04 -4.37
C ALA A 92 -7.16 -5.40 -5.21
N ILE A 93 -7.70 -6.21 -6.12
CA ILE A 93 -8.86 -5.90 -6.97
C ILE A 93 -9.87 -7.03 -6.76
N PRO A 94 -10.85 -6.88 -5.88
CA PRO A 94 -11.82 -7.92 -5.57
C PRO A 94 -12.85 -8.05 -6.70
N ALA A 95 -13.25 -9.29 -6.98
CA ALA A 95 -14.24 -9.59 -8.02
C ALA A 95 -15.63 -9.00 -7.71
N ASP A 96 -15.96 -8.83 -6.43
CA ASP A 96 -17.21 -8.21 -5.96
C ASP A 96 -17.14 -6.67 -5.88
N GLY A 97 -15.96 -6.09 -6.14
CA GLY A 97 -15.75 -4.64 -6.13
C GLY A 97 -15.80 -3.99 -4.76
N SER A 98 -15.86 -4.75 -3.67
CA SER A 98 -16.06 -4.17 -2.34
C SER A 98 -14.74 -3.81 -1.64
N TYR A 99 -14.74 -2.72 -0.89
CA TYR A 99 -13.58 -2.35 -0.06
C TYR A 99 -13.24 -3.44 0.97
N ALA A 100 -14.26 -4.03 1.60
CA ALA A 100 -14.10 -5.06 2.61
C ALA A 100 -13.35 -6.30 2.07
N THR A 101 -13.73 -6.79 0.89
CA THR A 101 -13.04 -7.92 0.25
C THR A 101 -11.60 -7.54 -0.14
N ALA A 102 -11.36 -6.30 -0.58
CA ALA A 102 -10.00 -5.82 -0.85
C ALA A 102 -9.11 -5.83 0.41
N GLN A 103 -9.64 -5.43 1.58
CA GLN A 103 -8.92 -5.48 2.86
C GLN A 103 -8.56 -6.92 3.25
N GLN A 104 -9.51 -7.85 3.08
CA GLN A 104 -9.30 -9.28 3.35
C GLN A 104 -8.22 -9.87 2.44
N MET A 105 -8.26 -9.57 1.13
CA MET A 105 -7.24 -10.01 0.16
C MET A 105 -5.84 -9.48 0.52
N LEU A 106 -5.72 -8.19 0.87
CA LEU A 106 -4.43 -7.61 1.29
C LEU A 106 -3.89 -8.30 2.55
N THR A 107 -4.77 -8.62 3.50
CA THR A 107 -4.42 -9.29 4.76
C THR A 107 -3.97 -10.73 4.53
N ALA A 108 -4.63 -11.45 3.62
CA ALA A 108 -4.22 -12.78 3.21
C ALA A 108 -2.83 -12.75 2.56
N MET A 109 -2.60 -11.84 1.60
CA MET A 109 -1.29 -11.70 0.94
C MET A 109 -0.16 -11.33 1.92
N ALA A 110 -0.42 -10.44 2.88
CA ALA A 110 0.56 -10.07 3.90
C ALA A 110 0.92 -11.28 4.80
N THR A 111 -0.08 -12.07 5.19
CA THR A 111 0.15 -13.31 5.96
C THR A 111 1.02 -14.30 5.21
N GLU A 112 0.74 -14.54 3.93
CA GLU A 112 1.54 -15.42 3.07
C GLU A 112 2.99 -14.92 2.92
N LEU A 113 3.16 -13.60 2.77
CA LEU A 113 4.49 -12.98 2.69
C LEU A 113 5.32 -13.22 3.96
N ALA A 114 4.69 -13.14 5.14
CA ALA A 114 5.35 -13.44 6.40
C ALA A 114 5.75 -14.92 6.52
N GLY A 115 4.91 -15.83 6.01
CA GLY A 115 5.19 -17.26 5.99
C GLY A 115 6.29 -17.66 5.00
N ALA A 116 6.42 -16.96 3.88
CA ALA A 116 7.41 -17.26 2.83
C ALA A 116 8.87 -16.97 3.24
N GLY A 117 9.09 -16.14 4.26
CA GLY A 117 10.41 -15.81 4.80
C GLY A 117 10.84 -16.64 6.03
N SER A 118 10.00 -17.61 6.45
CA SER A 118 10.23 -18.47 7.63
C SER A 118 10.90 -19.80 7.29
#